data_AF-A0A7X6YCT0-F1
#
_entry.id   AF-A0A7X6YCT0-F1
#
_cell.length_a   1.000
_cell.length_b   1.000
_cell.length_c   1.000
_cell.angle_alpha   90.00
_cell.angle_beta   90.00
_cell.angle_gamma   90.00
#
_symmetry.space_group_name_H-M   'P 1'
#
loop_
_entity.id
_entity.type
_entity.pdbx_description
1 polymer ?
#
loop_
_entity_poly.entity_id
_entity_poly.type
_entity_poly.pdbx_seq_one_letter_code
_entity_poly.pdbx_strand_id
1 'polypeptide(L)'
;MAKVLRVLVIIILILSAVSLFFAIKLFEKRELLTKRNSVLEEQFIKVAKTIEAADAPDADAPGVMKDISEVSDRELANPEKQAMLDAYPIKLEQQNLPTLDFGNTEKRLQLRSFFAVDAEGNYVLDPVDNKPATKGSGTMQELMDQLFERAKAQQASLNKTRAELTKMREQFTGSVDEINKLKTDGRAAKVELKGEKEKVATLTTEKEELETRVTKLNAEKKELSAELADAKNSIETLNEEKVTITDALATSREQIKLLEERLKGGVNRPAGDTQLAAGTAPTAGDKGKIIEANDELKFAIIELSDDAIAELLGPERENALPQLEMNVRRTGRQSAAGEFVTRIKLRQAVRGKNFVVADILNDWQQAPVEKGDVVFF
;
A
#
# COMPACT_ATOMS: atom_id res chain seq x y z
N MET A 1 -62.47 -64.87 93.74
CA MET A 1 -61.31 -65.04 92.82
C MET A 1 -61.67 -64.98 91.34
N ALA A 2 -62.68 -65.71 90.83
CA ALA A 2 -63.00 -65.74 89.39
C ALA A 2 -63.33 -64.38 88.73
N LYS A 3 -64.00 -63.46 89.43
CA LYS A 3 -64.32 -62.11 88.90
C LYS A 3 -63.07 -61.23 88.72
N VAL A 4 -62.14 -61.28 89.66
CA VAL A 4 -60.87 -60.53 89.61
C VAL A 4 -60.00 -61.06 88.47
N LEU A 5 -59.94 -62.38 88.29
CA LEU A 5 -59.20 -63.01 87.19
C LEU A 5 -59.73 -62.55 85.81
N ARG A 6 -61.05 -62.46 85.62
CA ARG A 6 -61.64 -61.97 84.36
C ARG A 6 -61.25 -60.53 84.04
N VAL A 7 -61.26 -59.65 85.04
CA VAL A 7 -60.83 -58.24 84.87
C VAL A 7 -59.36 -58.17 84.47
N LEU A 8 -58.50 -58.97 85.12
CA LEU A 8 -57.07 -59.02 84.85
C LEU A 8 -56.77 -59.55 83.43
N VAL A 9 -57.51 -60.58 82.98
CA VAL A 9 -57.43 -61.10 81.60
C VAL A 9 -57.82 -60.04 80.57
N ILE A 10 -58.89 -59.27 80.82
CA ILE A 10 -59.31 -58.18 79.93
C ILE A 10 -58.23 -57.09 79.85
N ILE A 11 -57.62 -56.71 80.99
CA ILE A 11 -56.54 -55.72 81.02
C ILE A 11 -55.32 -56.22 80.24
N ILE A 12 -54.91 -57.48 80.41
CA ILE A 12 -53.80 -58.08 79.65
C ILE A 12 -54.11 -58.10 78.15
N LEU A 13 -55.35 -58.38 77.77
CA LEU A 13 -55.77 -58.39 76.36
C LEU A 13 -55.70 -56.98 75.76
N ILE A 14 -56.16 -55.95 76.49
CA ILE A 14 -56.03 -54.55 76.06
C ILE A 14 -54.55 -54.15 75.95
N LEU A 15 -53.71 -54.48 76.94
CA LEU A 15 -52.28 -54.20 76.89
C LEU A 15 -51.57 -54.92 75.73
N SER A 16 -51.98 -56.16 75.43
CA SER A 16 -51.48 -56.91 74.26
C SER A 16 -51.89 -56.27 72.94
N ALA A 17 -53.11 -55.75 72.84
CA ALA A 17 -53.56 -55.03 71.64
C ALA A 17 -52.80 -53.70 71.47
N VAL A 18 -52.57 -52.97 72.55
CA VAL A 18 -51.78 -51.73 72.55
C VAL A 18 -50.31 -52.00 72.20
N SER A 19 -49.70 -53.05 72.73
CA SER A 19 -48.33 -53.43 72.40
C SER A 19 -48.19 -53.85 70.93
N LEU A 20 -49.17 -54.59 70.40
CA LEU A 20 -49.23 -54.94 68.97
C LEU A 20 -49.32 -53.70 68.09
N PHE A 21 -50.17 -52.72 68.46
CA PHE A 21 -50.26 -51.45 67.75
C PHE A 21 -48.93 -50.69 67.72
N PHE A 22 -48.25 -50.59 68.88
CA PHE A 22 -46.92 -49.96 68.94
C PHE A 22 -45.88 -50.74 68.12
N ALA A 23 -45.92 -52.07 68.11
CA ALA A 23 -45.04 -52.90 67.30
C ALA A 23 -45.24 -52.63 65.79
N ILE A 24 -46.49 -52.55 65.33
CA ILE A 24 -46.80 -52.19 63.93
C ILE A 24 -46.27 -50.80 63.60
N LYS A 25 -46.52 -49.79 64.47
CA LYS A 25 -46.01 -48.43 64.26
C LYS A 25 -44.49 -48.33 64.27
N LEU A 26 -43.82 -49.12 65.10
CA LEU A 26 -42.36 -49.18 65.12
C LEU A 26 -41.82 -49.85 63.85
N PHE A 27 -42.48 -50.90 63.36
CA PHE A 27 -42.13 -51.54 62.09
C PHE A 27 -42.29 -50.59 60.89
N GLU A 28 -43.43 -49.89 60.79
CA GLU A 28 -43.68 -48.87 59.76
C GLU A 28 -42.57 -47.80 59.76
N LYS A 29 -42.20 -47.29 60.95
CA LYS A 29 -41.12 -46.30 61.09
C LYS A 29 -39.76 -46.86 60.68
N ARG A 30 -39.44 -48.10 61.08
CA ARG A 30 -38.19 -48.77 60.72
C ARG A 30 -38.09 -48.97 59.21
N GLU A 31 -39.15 -49.44 58.57
CA GLU A 31 -39.19 -49.64 57.11
C GLU A 31 -39.01 -48.30 56.37
N LEU A 32 -39.70 -47.25 56.83
CA LEU A 32 -39.56 -45.91 56.26
C LEU A 32 -38.12 -45.39 56.36
N LEU A 33 -37.47 -45.55 57.52
CA LEU A 33 -36.08 -45.14 57.73
C LEU A 33 -35.13 -45.93 56.84
N THR A 34 -35.31 -47.25 56.72
CA THR A 34 -34.50 -48.10 55.83
C THR A 34 -34.62 -47.65 54.37
N LYS A 35 -35.84 -47.41 53.87
CA LYS A 35 -36.04 -46.93 52.49
C LYS A 35 -35.40 -45.56 52.26
N ARG A 36 -35.56 -44.62 53.20
CA ARG A 36 -34.91 -43.30 53.14
C ARG A 36 -33.39 -43.42 53.11
N ASN A 37 -32.82 -44.30 53.94
CA ASN A 37 -31.38 -44.49 53.97
C ASN A 37 -30.86 -45.14 52.68
N SER A 38 -31.59 -46.09 52.10
CA SER A 38 -31.24 -46.68 50.79
C SER A 38 -31.24 -45.64 49.67
N VAL A 39 -32.26 -44.76 49.63
CA VAL A 39 -32.31 -43.68 48.64
C VAL A 39 -31.16 -42.70 48.86
N LEU A 40 -30.89 -42.33 50.11
CA LEU A 40 -29.77 -41.45 50.44
C LEU A 40 -28.42 -42.07 50.03
N GLU A 41 -28.20 -43.35 50.34
CA GLU A 41 -27.02 -44.12 49.94
C GLU A 41 -26.83 -44.07 48.41
N GLU A 42 -27.89 -44.39 47.64
CA GLU A 42 -27.83 -44.38 46.18
C GLU A 42 -27.55 -43.00 45.59
N GLN A 43 -28.21 -41.95 46.11
CA GLN A 43 -28.01 -40.58 45.63
C GLN A 43 -26.63 -40.07 46.01
N PHE A 44 -26.15 -40.39 47.21
CA PHE A 44 -24.81 -40.05 47.65
C PHE A 44 -23.75 -40.70 46.75
N ILE A 45 -23.89 -41.98 46.43
CA ILE A 45 -22.98 -42.68 45.50
C ILE A 45 -23.03 -42.04 44.11
N LYS A 46 -24.22 -41.65 43.62
CA LYS A 46 -24.35 -40.96 42.32
C LYS A 46 -23.61 -39.63 42.30
N VAL A 47 -23.73 -38.82 43.36
CA VAL A 47 -23.01 -37.55 43.49
C VAL A 47 -21.51 -37.79 43.62
N ALA A 48 -21.08 -38.80 44.40
CA ALA A 48 -19.66 -39.13 44.52
C ALA A 48 -19.00 -39.41 43.16
N LYS A 49 -19.70 -40.10 42.26
CA LYS A 49 -19.22 -40.40 40.91
C LYS A 49 -19.06 -39.17 40.00
N THR A 50 -19.57 -38.00 40.39
CA THR A 50 -19.36 -36.74 39.65
C THR A 50 -18.19 -35.92 40.21
N ILE A 51 -17.61 -36.34 41.34
CA ILE A 51 -16.54 -35.62 42.04
C ILE A 51 -15.21 -36.32 41.80
N GLU A 52 -14.19 -35.55 41.40
CA GLU A 52 -12.85 -36.06 41.12
C GLU A 52 -12.20 -36.62 42.40
N ALA A 53 -11.58 -37.79 42.30
CA ALA A 53 -10.99 -38.50 43.43
C ALA A 53 -9.62 -37.93 43.85
N ALA A 54 -8.95 -37.21 42.96
CA ALA A 54 -7.65 -36.61 43.17
C ALA A 54 -7.45 -35.41 42.23
N ASP A 55 -6.53 -34.52 42.60
CA ASP A 55 -6.11 -33.44 41.72
C ASP A 55 -5.29 -33.99 40.55
N ALA A 56 -5.36 -33.29 39.41
CA ALA A 56 -4.50 -33.53 38.27
C ALA A 56 -3.01 -33.44 38.66
N PRO A 57 -2.14 -34.35 38.16
CA PRO A 57 -0.70 -34.22 38.31
C PRO A 57 -0.18 -32.91 37.71
N ASP A 58 0.88 -32.38 38.32
CA ASP A 58 1.59 -31.23 37.79
C ASP A 58 2.20 -31.56 36.41
N ALA A 59 2.13 -30.59 35.50
CA ALA A 59 2.66 -30.69 34.15
C ALA A 59 3.27 -29.34 33.76
N ASP A 60 4.37 -29.39 33.00
CA ASP A 60 5.10 -28.21 32.57
C ASP A 60 4.31 -27.43 31.51
N ALA A 61 4.20 -26.11 31.69
CA ALA A 61 3.55 -25.21 30.75
C ALA A 61 4.22 -25.24 29.36
N PRO A 62 3.48 -25.04 28.26
CA PRO A 62 4.11 -25.02 26.93
C PRO A 62 4.91 -23.72 26.81
N GLY A 63 6.14 -23.82 26.30
CA GLY A 63 7.05 -22.68 26.12
C GLY A 63 6.64 -21.73 24.98
N VAL A 64 5.49 -21.06 25.11
CA VAL A 64 5.00 -20.09 24.13
C VAL A 64 5.64 -18.74 24.41
N MET A 65 6.50 -18.30 23.48
CA MET A 65 7.19 -17.02 23.54
C MET A 65 6.62 -16.06 22.50
N LYS A 66 6.18 -14.87 22.94
CA LYS A 66 5.73 -13.77 22.08
C LYS A 66 6.85 -12.75 21.94
N ASP A 67 7.16 -12.36 20.71
CA ASP A 67 8.01 -11.19 20.45
C ASP A 67 7.24 -9.92 20.83
N ILE A 68 7.82 -9.12 21.72
CA ILE A 68 7.25 -7.87 22.23
C ILE A 68 8.08 -6.64 21.83
N SER A 69 9.06 -6.84 20.95
CA SER A 69 9.92 -5.76 20.48
C SER A 69 9.13 -4.78 19.62
N GLU A 70 9.44 -3.49 19.74
CA GLU A 70 8.86 -2.47 18.87
C GLU A 70 9.26 -2.70 17.41
N VAL A 71 8.31 -2.49 16.49
CA VAL A 71 8.59 -2.52 15.06
C VAL A 71 9.38 -1.27 14.69
N SER A 72 10.67 -1.45 14.41
CA SER A 72 11.59 -0.37 14.04
C SER A 72 12.22 -0.59 12.66
N ASP A 73 12.86 0.46 12.14
CA ASP A 73 13.64 0.46 10.91
C ASP A 73 14.98 -0.29 11.04
N ARG A 74 15.39 -0.66 12.26
CA ARG A 74 16.60 -1.43 12.54
C ARG A 74 16.31 -2.92 12.64
N GLU A 75 17.16 -3.73 12.02
CA GLU A 75 17.12 -5.18 12.19
C GLU A 75 17.52 -5.56 13.62
N LEU A 76 16.61 -6.23 14.32
CA LEU A 76 16.83 -6.71 15.69
C LEU A 76 17.37 -8.14 15.64
N ALA A 77 18.67 -8.31 15.93
CA ALA A 77 19.30 -9.63 15.96
C ALA A 77 18.75 -10.53 17.08
N ASN A 78 18.34 -9.95 18.21
CA ASN A 78 17.76 -10.65 19.34
C ASN A 78 16.53 -9.89 19.84
N PRO A 79 15.33 -10.22 19.35
CA PRO A 79 14.11 -9.58 19.83
C PRO A 79 13.82 -9.95 21.29
N GLU A 80 13.24 -9.00 22.02
CA GLU A 80 12.72 -9.22 23.36
C GLU A 80 11.50 -10.13 23.30
N LYS A 81 11.50 -11.20 24.10
CA LYS A 81 10.43 -12.20 24.10
C LYS A 81 9.82 -12.34 25.48
N GLN A 82 8.50 -12.36 25.52
CA GLN A 82 7.72 -12.61 26.71
C GLN A 82 7.16 -14.04 26.69
N ALA A 83 7.33 -14.78 27.78
CA ALA A 83 6.68 -16.06 27.97
C ALA A 83 5.19 -15.85 28.28
N MET A 84 4.31 -16.34 27.42
CA MET A 84 2.87 -16.07 27.51
C MET A 84 2.17 -16.99 28.51
N LEU A 85 2.65 -18.22 28.67
CA LEU A 85 1.99 -19.28 29.44
C LEU A 85 2.81 -19.77 30.64
N ASP A 86 3.91 -19.10 30.99
CA ASP A 86 4.85 -19.58 32.02
C ASP A 86 4.17 -19.74 33.40
N ALA A 87 3.23 -18.84 33.72
CA ALA A 87 2.45 -18.89 34.95
C ALA A 87 1.15 -19.72 34.83
N TYR A 88 0.83 -20.24 33.65
CA TYR A 88 -0.44 -20.92 33.39
C TYR A 88 -0.39 -22.38 33.89
N PRO A 89 -1.29 -22.78 34.81
CA PRO A 89 -1.30 -24.14 35.34
C PRO A 89 -2.00 -25.12 34.38
N ILE A 90 -1.25 -25.78 33.49
CA ILE A 90 -1.79 -26.78 32.52
C ILE A 90 -2.69 -27.82 33.19
N LYS A 91 -2.39 -28.22 34.43
CA LYS A 91 -3.18 -29.23 35.14
C LYS A 91 -4.68 -28.92 35.22
N LEU A 92 -5.08 -27.65 35.06
CA LEU A 92 -6.48 -27.24 34.98
C LEU A 92 -7.20 -27.67 33.69
N GLU A 93 -6.46 -28.09 32.66
CA GLU A 93 -6.99 -28.55 31.38
C GLU A 93 -7.17 -30.07 31.31
N GLN A 94 -6.64 -30.82 32.29
CA GLN A 94 -6.77 -32.27 32.29
C GLN A 94 -8.23 -32.67 32.44
N GLN A 95 -8.66 -33.59 31.59
CA GLN A 95 -10.04 -34.08 31.53
C GLN A 95 -10.09 -35.55 31.93
N ASN A 96 -11.28 -35.99 32.34
CA ASN A 96 -11.58 -37.39 32.63
C ASN A 96 -10.72 -37.97 33.77
N LEU A 97 -10.46 -37.18 34.80
CA LEU A 97 -9.85 -37.67 36.03
C LEU A 97 -10.76 -38.74 36.68
N PRO A 98 -10.18 -39.76 37.34
CA PRO A 98 -10.97 -40.73 38.09
C PRO A 98 -11.84 -40.05 39.14
N THR A 99 -13.09 -40.48 39.29
CA THR A 99 -14.03 -39.95 40.28
C THR A 99 -14.14 -40.84 41.51
N LEU A 100 -14.71 -40.31 42.60
CA LEU A 100 -14.94 -41.09 43.80
C LEU A 100 -15.92 -42.24 43.51
N ASP A 101 -15.52 -43.47 43.86
CA ASP A 101 -16.39 -44.64 43.75
C ASP A 101 -16.69 -45.26 45.12
N PHE A 102 -17.87 -44.94 45.65
CA PHE A 102 -18.43 -45.56 46.85
C PHE A 102 -19.45 -46.66 46.53
N GLY A 103 -19.53 -47.09 45.26
CA GLY A 103 -20.51 -48.07 44.80
C GLY A 103 -20.19 -49.52 45.20
N ASN A 104 -18.96 -49.80 45.63
CA ASN A 104 -18.54 -51.14 46.03
C ASN A 104 -19.17 -51.58 47.37
N THR A 105 -19.21 -52.89 47.61
CA THR A 105 -19.90 -53.48 48.77
C THR A 105 -19.37 -52.96 50.10
N GLU A 106 -18.06 -52.80 50.23
CA GLU A 106 -17.41 -52.33 51.45
C GLU A 106 -17.84 -50.88 51.79
N LYS A 107 -17.78 -49.97 50.80
CA LYS A 107 -18.16 -48.57 50.98
C LYS A 107 -19.65 -48.41 51.19
N ARG A 108 -20.49 -49.25 50.59
CA ARG A 108 -21.93 -49.30 50.89
C ARG A 108 -22.22 -49.75 52.32
N LEU A 109 -21.47 -50.74 52.84
CA LEU A 109 -21.58 -51.14 54.24
C LEU A 109 -21.12 -50.01 55.16
N GLN A 110 -20.04 -49.31 54.81
CA GLN A 110 -19.57 -48.13 55.53
C GLN A 110 -20.58 -46.96 55.52
N LEU A 111 -21.32 -46.76 54.43
CA LEU A 111 -22.41 -45.77 54.38
C LEU A 111 -23.59 -46.14 55.29
N ARG A 112 -23.68 -47.40 55.73
CA ARG A 112 -24.69 -47.88 56.67
C ARG A 112 -24.19 -47.88 58.11
N SER A 113 -22.89 -47.75 58.36
CA SER A 113 -22.32 -47.67 59.70
C SER A 113 -22.32 -46.23 60.22
N PHE A 114 -23.24 -45.94 61.13
CA PHE A 114 -23.30 -44.63 61.78
C PHE A 114 -22.25 -44.46 62.89
N PHE A 115 -21.87 -45.57 63.54
CA PHE A 115 -20.91 -45.56 64.65
C PHE A 115 -19.57 -46.15 64.22
N ALA A 116 -18.49 -45.63 64.78
CA ALA A 116 -17.15 -46.17 64.64
C ALA A 116 -17.04 -47.48 65.43
N VAL A 117 -16.38 -48.45 64.83
CA VAL A 117 -16.19 -49.79 65.38
C VAL A 117 -14.71 -50.12 65.33
N ASP A 118 -14.17 -50.72 66.39
CA ASP A 118 -12.78 -51.19 66.42
C ASP A 118 -12.60 -52.50 65.63
N ALA A 119 -11.36 -53.01 65.58
CA ALA A 119 -11.03 -54.25 64.87
C ALA A 119 -11.73 -55.50 65.45
N GLU A 120 -12.26 -55.41 66.67
CA GLU A 120 -12.89 -56.50 67.41
C GLU A 120 -14.43 -56.44 67.33
N GLY A 121 -14.98 -55.38 66.71
CA GLY A 121 -16.42 -55.21 66.54
C GLY A 121 -17.09 -54.38 67.64
N ASN A 122 -16.34 -53.78 68.56
CA ASN A 122 -16.88 -52.95 69.64
C ASN A 122 -16.97 -51.48 69.24
N TYR A 123 -17.93 -50.76 69.82
CA TYR A 123 -18.06 -49.33 69.60
C TYR A 123 -16.88 -48.57 70.17
N VAL A 124 -16.24 -47.76 69.33
CA VAL A 124 -15.26 -46.78 69.79
C VAL A 124 -16.01 -45.69 70.53
N LEU A 125 -15.60 -45.38 71.76
CA LEU A 125 -16.23 -44.33 72.56
C LEU A 125 -15.57 -42.98 72.29
N ASP A 126 -16.38 -41.94 72.14
CA ASP A 126 -15.90 -40.57 72.03
C ASP A 126 -15.31 -40.12 73.38
N PRO A 127 -14.09 -39.56 73.39
CA PRO A 127 -13.41 -39.15 74.62
C PRO A 127 -14.11 -38.00 75.37
N VAL A 128 -15.03 -37.28 74.74
CA VAL A 128 -15.70 -36.11 75.33
C VAL A 128 -16.98 -36.50 76.08
N ASP A 129 -17.81 -37.37 75.51
CA ASP A 129 -19.13 -37.69 76.06
C ASP A 129 -19.33 -39.18 76.40
N ASN A 130 -18.30 -40.01 76.16
CA ASN A 130 -18.26 -41.45 76.45
C ASN A 130 -19.40 -42.23 75.79
N LYS A 131 -19.90 -41.74 74.65
CA LYS A 131 -20.89 -42.42 73.79
C LYS A 131 -20.21 -43.01 72.56
N PRO A 132 -20.85 -43.98 71.86
CA PRO A 132 -20.34 -44.47 70.59
C PRO A 132 -20.05 -43.33 69.61
N ALA A 133 -18.80 -43.24 69.17
CA ALA A 133 -18.31 -42.21 68.27
C ALA A 133 -19.01 -42.33 66.91
N THR A 134 -19.43 -41.21 66.36
CA THR A 134 -20.13 -41.14 65.06
C THR A 134 -19.23 -40.62 63.94
N LYS A 135 -17.94 -40.41 64.26
CA LYS A 135 -16.92 -39.84 63.37
C LYS A 135 -15.70 -40.74 63.36
N GLY A 136 -14.89 -40.63 62.31
CA GLY A 136 -13.64 -41.36 62.18
C GLY A 136 -13.76 -42.57 61.25
N SER A 137 -12.70 -43.37 61.20
CA SER A 137 -12.55 -44.42 60.18
C SER A 137 -13.66 -45.46 60.24
N GLY A 138 -14.13 -45.89 59.08
CA GLY A 138 -15.18 -46.92 58.97
C GLY A 138 -16.59 -46.41 59.26
N THR A 139 -16.78 -45.10 59.42
CA THR A 139 -18.11 -44.47 59.57
C THR A 139 -18.62 -43.89 58.26
N MET A 140 -19.93 -43.71 58.16
CA MET A 140 -20.58 -42.94 57.10
C MET A 140 -20.07 -41.49 57.04
N GLN A 141 -19.77 -40.89 58.19
CA GLN A 141 -19.28 -39.52 58.28
C GLN A 141 -17.93 -39.36 57.57
N GLU A 142 -17.01 -40.33 57.67
CA GLU A 142 -15.74 -40.30 56.96
C GLU A 142 -15.92 -40.19 55.43
N LEU A 143 -16.85 -40.96 54.86
CA LEU A 143 -17.13 -40.90 53.42
C LEU A 143 -17.81 -39.59 53.02
N MET A 144 -18.71 -39.08 53.87
CA MET A 144 -19.33 -37.76 53.70
C MET A 144 -18.28 -36.64 53.72
N ASP A 145 -17.34 -36.68 54.67
CA ASP A 145 -16.25 -35.72 54.79
C ASP A 145 -15.28 -35.83 53.61
N GLN A 146 -14.95 -37.04 53.15
CA GLN A 146 -14.15 -37.25 51.93
C GLN A 146 -14.83 -36.64 50.70
N LEU A 147 -16.13 -36.88 50.50
CA LEU A 147 -16.87 -36.28 49.39
C LEU A 147 -16.86 -34.76 49.50
N PHE A 148 -17.10 -34.23 50.70
CA PHE A 148 -17.17 -32.80 50.94
C PHE A 148 -15.83 -32.10 50.66
N GLU A 149 -14.71 -32.63 51.17
CA GLU A 149 -13.39 -32.06 50.92
C GLU A 149 -12.99 -32.15 49.45
N ARG A 150 -13.34 -33.24 48.75
CA ARG A 150 -13.11 -33.34 47.30
C ARG A 150 -13.98 -32.38 46.49
N ALA A 151 -15.26 -32.25 46.83
CA ALA A 151 -16.15 -31.27 46.20
C ALA A 151 -15.64 -29.83 46.40
N LYS A 152 -15.13 -29.52 47.59
CA LYS A 152 -14.51 -28.22 47.90
C LYS A 152 -13.23 -27.99 47.09
N ALA A 153 -12.36 -29.00 46.97
CA ALA A 153 -11.16 -28.93 46.13
C ALA A 153 -11.52 -28.72 44.65
N GLN A 154 -12.48 -29.47 44.13
CA GLN A 154 -12.97 -29.32 42.75
C GLN A 154 -13.59 -27.94 42.51
N GLN A 155 -14.38 -27.41 43.44
CA GLN A 155 -14.91 -26.05 43.36
C GLN A 155 -13.80 -24.98 43.35
N ALA A 156 -12.75 -25.16 44.14
CA ALA A 156 -11.59 -24.28 44.15
C ALA A 156 -10.83 -24.35 42.81
N SER A 157 -10.64 -25.55 42.26
CA SER A 157 -10.05 -25.76 40.93
C SER A 157 -10.87 -25.06 39.85
N LEU A 158 -12.20 -25.25 39.81
CA LEU A 158 -13.10 -24.57 38.86
C LEU A 158 -13.02 -23.04 38.95
N ASN A 159 -12.97 -22.49 40.16
CA ASN A 159 -12.80 -21.05 40.35
C ASN A 159 -11.44 -20.56 39.85
N LYS A 160 -10.37 -21.35 40.05
CA LYS A 160 -9.05 -21.05 39.50
C LYS A 160 -9.04 -21.10 37.97
N THR A 161 -9.65 -22.11 37.36
CA THR A 161 -9.81 -22.22 35.90
C THR A 161 -10.55 -21.03 35.32
N ARG A 162 -11.62 -20.57 35.98
CA ARG A 162 -12.35 -19.35 35.57
C ARG A 162 -11.45 -18.11 35.61
N ALA A 163 -10.65 -17.95 36.66
CA ALA A 163 -9.75 -16.81 36.79
C ALA A 163 -8.63 -16.84 35.74
N GLU A 164 -8.01 -17.99 35.49
CA GLU A 164 -6.98 -18.14 34.45
C GLU A 164 -7.55 -17.95 33.05
N LEU A 165 -8.79 -18.40 32.78
CA LEU A 165 -9.47 -18.13 31.52
C LEU A 165 -9.71 -16.63 31.29
N THR A 166 -10.04 -15.87 32.34
CA THR A 166 -10.14 -14.41 32.25
C THR A 166 -8.81 -13.78 31.86
N LYS A 167 -7.69 -14.18 32.49
CA LYS A 167 -6.35 -13.69 32.15
C LYS A 167 -5.96 -14.04 30.70
N MET A 168 -6.20 -15.28 30.28
CA MET A 168 -5.93 -15.69 28.88
C MET A 168 -6.76 -14.87 27.90
N ARG A 169 -8.02 -14.57 28.21
CA ARG A 169 -8.88 -13.72 27.38
C ARG A 169 -8.31 -12.30 27.28
N GLU A 170 -7.87 -11.71 28.39
CA GLU A 170 -7.25 -10.38 28.40
C GLU A 170 -5.96 -10.33 27.55
N GLN A 171 -5.07 -11.32 27.72
CA GLN A 171 -3.86 -11.45 26.90
C GLN A 171 -4.17 -11.64 25.41
N PHE A 172 -5.19 -12.44 25.09
CA PHE A 172 -5.66 -12.66 23.72
C PHE A 172 -6.21 -11.37 23.12
N THR A 173 -7.10 -10.66 23.83
CA THR A 173 -7.64 -9.37 23.39
C THR A 173 -6.52 -8.36 23.15
N GLY A 174 -5.58 -8.21 24.08
CA GLY A 174 -4.44 -7.31 23.89
C GLY A 174 -3.60 -7.66 22.66
N SER A 175 -3.37 -8.95 22.41
CA SER A 175 -2.64 -9.40 21.21
C SER A 175 -3.41 -9.14 19.92
N VAL A 176 -4.74 -9.28 19.92
CA VAL A 176 -5.59 -8.94 18.76
C VAL A 176 -5.53 -7.45 18.47
N ASP A 177 -5.62 -6.60 19.49
CA ASP A 177 -5.58 -5.15 19.34
C ASP A 177 -4.22 -4.67 18.81
N GLU A 178 -3.13 -5.23 19.32
CA GLU A 178 -1.78 -4.98 18.84
C GLU A 178 -1.62 -5.37 17.37
N ILE A 179 -2.06 -6.58 16.99
CA ILE A 179 -2.02 -7.03 15.59
C ILE A 179 -2.83 -6.10 14.68
N ASN A 180 -4.01 -5.65 15.13
CA ASN A 180 -4.85 -4.74 14.35
C ASN A 180 -4.19 -3.37 14.17
N LYS A 181 -3.53 -2.86 15.22
CA LYS A 181 -2.74 -1.64 15.14
C LYS A 181 -1.59 -1.79 14.14
N LEU A 182 -0.78 -2.84 14.28
CA LEU A 182 0.34 -3.13 13.38
C LEU A 182 -0.10 -3.29 11.92
N LYS A 183 -1.25 -3.93 11.66
CA LYS A 183 -1.81 -4.01 10.30
C LYS A 183 -2.23 -2.66 9.75
N THR A 184 -2.74 -1.77 10.59
CA THR A 184 -3.15 -0.42 10.19
C THR A 184 -1.94 0.43 9.88
N ASP A 185 -0.96 0.45 10.78
CA ASP A 185 0.30 1.17 10.63
C ASP A 185 1.08 0.65 9.41
N GLY A 186 1.16 -0.67 9.22
CA GLY A 186 1.80 -1.29 8.06
C GLY A 186 1.11 -0.97 6.73
N ARG A 187 -0.22 -0.76 6.71
CA ARG A 187 -0.92 -0.29 5.50
C ARG A 187 -0.58 1.17 5.20
N ALA A 188 -0.53 2.03 6.21
CA ALA A 188 -0.14 3.43 6.05
C ALA A 188 1.29 3.56 5.52
N ALA A 189 2.25 2.87 6.15
CA ALA A 189 3.65 2.82 5.71
C ALA A 189 3.79 2.33 4.27
N LYS A 190 2.98 1.34 3.84
CA LYS A 190 3.00 0.86 2.46
C LYS A 190 2.49 1.90 1.45
N VAL A 191 1.50 2.70 1.83
CA VAL A 191 0.99 3.80 1.00
C VAL A 191 2.04 4.89 0.89
N GLU A 192 2.66 5.28 1.99
CA GLU A 192 3.74 6.28 2.02
C GLU A 192 4.93 5.84 1.17
N LEU A 193 5.41 4.61 1.37
CA LEU A 193 6.53 4.04 0.60
C LEU A 193 6.22 3.98 -0.90
N LYS A 194 4.97 3.69 -1.28
CA LYS A 194 4.56 3.76 -2.69
C LYS A 194 4.66 5.20 -3.22
N GLY A 195 4.15 6.18 -2.46
CA GLY A 195 4.23 7.59 -2.84
C GLY A 195 5.67 8.10 -2.94
N GLU A 196 6.57 7.69 -2.04
CA GLU A 196 7.99 8.01 -2.12
C GLU A 196 8.65 7.40 -3.34
N LYS A 197 8.35 6.13 -3.67
CA LYS A 197 8.85 5.50 -4.90
C LYS A 197 8.40 6.22 -6.16
N GLU A 198 7.15 6.67 -6.22
CA GLU A 198 6.63 7.46 -7.34
C GLU A 198 7.37 8.81 -7.45
N LYS A 199 7.60 9.52 -6.34
CA LYS A 199 8.41 10.75 -6.34
C LYS A 199 9.85 10.52 -6.81
N VAL A 200 10.49 9.44 -6.35
CA VAL A 200 11.84 9.07 -6.79
C VAL A 200 11.86 8.81 -8.30
N ALA A 201 10.86 8.12 -8.84
CA ALA A 201 10.75 7.89 -10.27
C ALA A 201 10.62 9.22 -11.05
N THR A 202 9.73 10.13 -10.63
CA THR A 202 9.58 11.45 -11.24
C THR A 202 10.87 12.27 -11.20
N LEU A 203 11.52 12.35 -10.04
CA LEU A 203 12.79 13.07 -9.90
C LEU A 203 13.91 12.46 -10.74
N THR A 204 13.89 11.14 -10.94
CA THR A 204 14.87 10.46 -11.80
C THR A 204 14.67 10.87 -13.27
N THR A 205 13.42 10.90 -13.75
CA THR A 205 13.09 11.37 -15.10
C THR A 205 13.44 12.85 -15.30
N GLU A 206 13.06 13.72 -14.36
CA GLU A 206 13.41 15.15 -14.42
C GLU A 206 14.93 15.37 -14.46
N LYS A 207 15.69 14.57 -13.70
CA LYS A 207 17.15 14.61 -13.73
C LYS A 207 17.70 14.24 -15.12
N GLU A 208 17.20 13.18 -15.73
CA GLU A 208 17.61 12.75 -17.09
C GLU A 208 17.28 13.82 -18.15
N GLU A 209 16.10 14.45 -18.05
CA GLU A 209 15.71 15.55 -18.94
C GLU A 209 16.62 16.78 -18.78
N LEU A 210 16.93 17.17 -17.53
CA LEU A 210 17.84 18.27 -17.25
C LEU A 210 19.26 17.97 -17.74
N GLU A 211 19.77 16.77 -17.52
CA GLU A 211 21.07 16.34 -18.05
C GLU A 211 21.10 16.41 -19.58
N THR A 212 20.04 15.98 -20.26
CA THR A 212 19.89 16.11 -21.72
C THR A 212 19.86 17.57 -22.18
N ARG A 213 19.18 18.45 -21.45
CA ARG A 213 19.16 19.88 -21.76
C ARG A 213 20.53 20.53 -21.58
N VAL A 214 21.28 20.14 -20.54
CA VAL A 214 22.64 20.61 -20.29
C VAL A 214 23.59 20.17 -21.40
N THR A 215 23.50 18.93 -21.88
CA THR A 215 24.34 18.47 -23.00
C THR A 215 24.03 19.24 -24.28
N LYS A 216 22.75 19.48 -24.60
CA LYS A 216 22.34 20.28 -25.75
C LYS A 216 22.85 21.73 -25.67
N LEU A 217 22.64 22.41 -24.55
CA LEU A 217 23.11 23.79 -24.36
C LEU A 217 24.64 23.89 -24.43
N ASN A 218 25.37 22.89 -23.95
CA ASN A 218 26.82 22.84 -24.07
C ASN A 218 27.27 22.65 -25.53
N ALA A 219 26.52 21.90 -26.36
CA ALA A 219 26.79 21.77 -27.78
C ALA A 219 26.52 23.09 -28.52
N GLU A 220 25.36 23.71 -28.30
CA GLU A 220 24.99 25.02 -28.87
C GLU A 220 26.03 26.10 -28.49
N LYS A 221 26.51 26.10 -27.24
CA LYS A 221 27.57 27.01 -26.80
C LYS A 221 28.88 26.80 -27.55
N LYS A 222 29.25 25.55 -27.87
CA LYS A 222 30.46 25.25 -28.65
C LYS A 222 30.32 25.71 -30.10
N GLU A 223 29.15 25.49 -30.70
CA GLU A 223 28.84 25.92 -32.06
C GLU A 223 28.87 27.45 -32.19
N LEU A 224 28.15 28.17 -31.33
CA LEU A 224 28.18 29.63 -31.29
C LEU A 224 29.59 30.18 -31.04
N SER A 225 30.39 29.50 -30.21
CA SER A 225 31.79 29.89 -30.00
C SER A 225 32.66 29.69 -31.23
N ALA A 226 32.38 28.68 -32.07
CA ALA A 226 33.07 28.46 -33.33
C ALA A 226 32.63 29.49 -34.37
N GLU A 227 31.33 29.75 -34.50
CA GLU A 227 30.80 30.80 -35.39
C GLU A 227 31.37 32.18 -35.04
N LEU A 228 31.49 32.51 -33.75
CA LEU A 228 32.09 33.77 -33.31
C LEU A 228 33.58 33.85 -33.72
N ALA A 229 34.33 32.75 -33.62
CA ALA A 229 35.70 32.69 -34.08
C ALA A 229 35.80 32.87 -35.61
N ASP A 230 34.96 32.20 -36.39
CA ASP A 230 34.92 32.30 -37.85
C ASP A 230 34.51 33.71 -38.31
N ALA A 231 33.48 34.30 -37.69
CA ALA A 231 33.07 35.67 -37.96
C ALA A 231 34.19 36.67 -37.65
N LYS A 232 34.93 36.46 -36.55
CA LYS A 232 36.08 37.29 -36.19
C LYS A 232 37.20 37.18 -37.24
N ASN A 233 37.52 35.97 -37.69
CA ASN A 233 38.50 35.75 -38.76
C ASN A 233 38.06 36.42 -40.07
N SER A 234 36.79 36.30 -40.45
CA SER A 234 36.23 36.94 -41.64
C SER A 234 36.30 38.47 -41.57
N ILE A 235 36.01 39.07 -40.40
CA ILE A 235 36.19 40.51 -40.16
C ILE A 235 37.65 40.92 -40.33
N GLU A 236 38.60 40.09 -39.87
CA GLU A 236 40.03 40.35 -40.02
C GLU A 236 40.42 40.36 -41.52
N THR A 237 40.04 39.33 -42.27
CA THR A 237 40.27 39.27 -43.73
C THR A 237 39.64 40.44 -44.47
N LEU A 238 38.38 40.79 -44.18
CA LEU A 238 37.71 41.93 -44.81
C LEU A 238 38.38 43.26 -44.46
N ASN A 239 38.94 43.40 -43.26
CA ASN A 239 39.71 44.59 -42.91
C ASN A 239 41.03 44.65 -43.69
N GLU A 240 41.73 43.52 -43.89
CA GLU A 240 42.92 43.46 -44.74
C GLU A 240 42.59 43.81 -46.20
N GLU A 241 41.51 43.23 -46.76
CA GLU A 241 41.01 43.55 -48.09
C GLU A 241 40.65 45.04 -48.21
N LYS A 242 39.97 45.61 -47.20
CA LYS A 242 39.65 47.04 -47.17
C LYS A 242 40.92 47.90 -47.22
N VAL A 243 41.97 47.53 -46.49
CA VAL A 243 43.26 48.24 -46.53
C VAL A 243 43.85 48.17 -47.94
N THR A 244 43.96 46.97 -48.53
CA THR A 244 44.53 46.79 -49.87
C THR A 244 43.74 47.54 -50.96
N ILE A 245 42.40 47.52 -50.92
CA ILE A 245 41.56 48.28 -51.84
C ILE A 245 41.76 49.79 -51.63
N THR A 246 41.87 50.24 -50.39
CA THR A 246 42.10 51.67 -50.10
C THR A 246 43.43 52.13 -50.68
N ASP A 247 44.49 51.33 -50.55
CA ASP A 247 45.81 51.60 -51.13
C ASP A 247 45.77 51.57 -52.67
N ALA A 248 45.07 50.60 -53.26
CA ALA A 248 44.86 50.53 -54.70
C ALA A 248 44.07 51.74 -55.22
N LEU A 249 43.07 52.21 -54.47
CA LEU A 249 42.26 53.38 -54.81
C LEU A 249 43.07 54.67 -54.69
N ALA A 250 43.95 54.78 -53.69
CA ALA A 250 44.93 55.87 -53.61
C ALA A 250 45.87 55.87 -54.83
N THR A 251 46.41 54.71 -55.19
CA THR A 251 47.27 54.54 -56.38
C THR A 251 46.52 54.89 -57.67
N SER A 252 45.28 54.42 -57.82
CA SER A 252 44.45 54.70 -59.00
C SER A 252 44.08 56.18 -59.09
N ARG A 253 43.84 56.86 -57.96
CA ARG A 253 43.68 58.32 -57.92
C ARG A 253 44.95 59.05 -58.38
N GLU A 254 46.13 58.57 -58.01
CA GLU A 254 47.40 59.12 -58.54
C GLU A 254 47.53 58.88 -60.04
N GLN A 255 47.17 57.70 -60.53
CA GLN A 255 47.15 57.39 -61.97
C GLN A 255 46.14 58.24 -62.74
N ILE A 256 44.95 58.49 -62.19
CA ILE A 256 43.95 59.40 -62.77
C ILE A 256 44.51 60.82 -62.81
N LYS A 257 45.17 61.29 -61.76
CA LYS A 257 45.81 62.61 -61.74
C LYS A 257 46.89 62.73 -62.83
N LEU A 258 47.70 61.69 -63.02
CA LEU A 258 48.67 61.57 -64.11
C LEU A 258 48.00 61.51 -65.50
N LEU A 259 46.87 60.84 -65.63
CA LEU A 259 46.08 60.75 -66.86
C LEU A 259 45.38 62.06 -67.19
N GLU A 260 44.87 62.80 -66.20
CA GLU A 260 44.34 64.16 -66.36
C GLU A 260 45.43 65.13 -66.78
N GLU A 261 46.65 64.99 -66.25
CA GLU A 261 47.83 65.71 -66.73
C GLU A 261 48.19 65.34 -68.18
N ARG A 262 48.07 64.06 -68.56
CA ARG A 262 48.25 63.61 -69.96
C ARG A 262 47.13 64.08 -70.90
N LEU A 263 45.87 64.11 -70.45
CA LEU A 263 44.71 64.51 -71.24
C LEU A 263 44.66 66.01 -71.53
N LYS A 264 45.44 66.83 -70.80
CA LYS A 264 45.73 68.22 -71.21
C LYS A 264 46.58 68.32 -72.49
N GLY A 265 47.01 67.20 -73.09
CA GLY A 265 47.62 67.13 -74.42
C GLY A 265 46.99 66.08 -75.36
N GLY A 266 46.00 66.49 -76.16
CA GLY A 266 45.74 66.02 -77.53
C GLY A 266 45.21 64.59 -77.84
N VAL A 267 43.88 64.48 -78.07
CA VAL A 267 43.08 63.69 -79.08
C VAL A 267 43.38 62.19 -79.35
N ASN A 268 42.45 61.25 -79.02
CA ASN A 268 41.41 60.63 -79.89
C ASN A 268 40.73 59.38 -79.24
N ARG A 269 39.47 59.09 -79.61
CA ARG A 269 38.51 58.05 -79.11
C ARG A 269 38.82 56.61 -79.60
N PRO A 270 38.25 55.48 -79.06
CA PRO A 270 36.80 55.15 -79.10
C PRO A 270 36.23 54.32 -77.90
N ALA A 271 34.98 53.88 -78.08
CA ALA A 271 33.97 53.38 -77.14
C ALA A 271 34.22 52.00 -76.50
N GLY A 272 33.55 51.77 -75.36
CA GLY A 272 33.42 50.47 -74.70
C GLY A 272 32.24 50.46 -73.73
N ASP A 273 31.22 49.70 -74.12
CA ASP A 273 29.94 49.43 -73.48
C ASP A 273 30.13 48.49 -72.28
N THR A 274 29.50 48.74 -71.12
CA THR A 274 29.18 47.67 -70.16
C THR A 274 28.02 48.05 -69.24
N GLN A 275 26.86 47.64 -69.71
CA GLN A 275 25.65 47.35 -68.96
C GLN A 275 25.94 46.37 -67.80
N LEU A 276 25.58 46.73 -66.57
CA LEU A 276 25.41 45.78 -65.48
C LEU A 276 24.09 46.08 -64.80
N ALA A 277 23.11 45.27 -65.19
CA ALA A 277 21.78 45.20 -64.62
C ALA A 277 21.88 44.93 -63.12
N ALA A 278 21.29 45.82 -62.34
CA ALA A 278 20.92 45.55 -60.97
C ALA A 278 19.88 44.42 -60.99
N GLY A 279 20.23 43.26 -60.42
CA GLY A 279 19.24 42.26 -60.03
C GLY A 279 18.39 42.85 -58.91
N THR A 280 17.30 43.52 -59.28
CA THR A 280 16.32 44.05 -58.34
C THR A 280 15.64 42.88 -57.64
N ALA A 281 15.84 42.76 -56.32
CA ALA A 281 14.97 41.97 -55.46
C ALA A 281 13.51 42.45 -55.65
N PRO A 282 12.52 41.55 -55.62
CA PRO A 282 11.12 41.96 -55.78
C PRO A 282 10.72 42.94 -54.68
N THR A 283 9.78 43.83 -55.03
CA THR A 283 9.18 44.79 -54.12
C THR A 283 8.51 44.09 -52.94
N ALA A 284 8.63 44.65 -51.74
CA ALA A 284 8.00 44.08 -50.55
C ALA A 284 6.46 44.10 -50.65
N GLY A 285 5.81 43.05 -50.18
CA GLY A 285 4.34 42.97 -50.12
C GLY A 285 3.76 41.59 -50.41
N ASP A 286 2.42 41.49 -50.40
CA ASP A 286 1.69 40.26 -50.70
C ASP A 286 1.77 39.95 -52.20
N LYS A 287 2.28 38.75 -52.52
CA LYS A 287 2.54 38.32 -53.89
C LYS A 287 1.60 37.23 -54.36
N GLY A 288 0.92 36.53 -53.45
CA GLY A 288 0.04 35.44 -53.81
C GLY A 288 -0.55 34.69 -52.62
N LYS A 289 -1.21 33.59 -52.93
CA LYS A 289 -1.81 32.68 -51.95
C LYS A 289 -1.52 31.23 -52.29
N ILE A 290 -1.51 30.39 -51.27
CA ILE A 290 -1.27 28.95 -51.45
C ILE A 290 -2.59 28.27 -51.83
N ILE A 291 -2.60 27.56 -52.96
CA ILE A 291 -3.77 26.81 -53.42
C ILE A 291 -3.76 25.39 -52.87
N GLU A 292 -2.58 24.79 -52.82
CA GLU A 292 -2.38 23.41 -52.41
C GLU A 292 -0.98 23.26 -51.80
N ALA A 293 -0.86 22.50 -50.73
CA ALA A 293 0.41 22.18 -50.11
C ALA A 293 0.41 20.73 -49.65
N ASN A 294 1.56 20.09 -49.76
CA ASN A 294 1.79 18.75 -49.22
C ASN A 294 2.98 18.82 -48.27
N ASP A 295 2.70 18.71 -46.98
CA ASP A 295 3.73 18.78 -45.96
C ASP A 295 4.59 17.50 -45.86
N GLU A 296 4.11 16.35 -46.35
CA GLU A 296 4.90 15.12 -46.37
C GLU A 296 5.96 15.15 -47.49
N LEU A 297 5.57 15.69 -48.66
CA LEU A 297 6.44 15.81 -49.84
C LEU A 297 7.16 17.18 -49.92
N LYS A 298 6.93 18.06 -48.94
CA LYS A 298 7.57 19.38 -48.78
C LYS A 298 7.49 20.29 -50.00
N PHE A 299 6.33 20.33 -50.65
CA PHE A 299 6.06 21.27 -51.73
C PHE A 299 4.74 22.03 -51.53
N ALA A 300 4.66 23.22 -52.12
CA ALA A 300 3.45 24.04 -52.19
C ALA A 300 3.24 24.58 -53.60
N ILE A 301 1.97 24.74 -53.99
CA ILE A 301 1.53 25.39 -55.22
C ILE A 301 0.95 26.74 -54.85
N ILE A 302 1.56 27.79 -55.40
CA ILE A 302 1.22 29.18 -55.14
C ILE A 302 0.48 29.75 -56.36
N GLU A 303 -0.62 30.45 -56.13
CA GLU A 303 -1.20 31.39 -57.08
C GLU A 303 -0.60 32.76 -56.86
N LEU A 304 0.24 33.22 -57.79
CA LEU A 304 0.77 34.58 -57.76
C LEU A 304 -0.24 35.55 -58.41
N SER A 305 -0.25 36.79 -57.94
CA SER A 305 -1.00 37.86 -58.59
C SER A 305 -0.39 38.20 -59.96
N ASP A 306 -1.19 38.78 -60.86
CA ASP A 306 -0.73 39.20 -62.18
C ASP A 306 0.44 40.20 -62.08
N ASP A 307 0.38 41.11 -61.10
CA ASP A 307 1.44 42.08 -60.80
C ASP A 307 2.74 41.38 -60.37
N ALA A 308 2.65 40.37 -59.50
CA ALA A 308 3.81 39.61 -59.04
C ALA A 308 4.45 38.79 -60.17
N ILE A 309 3.66 38.27 -61.11
CA ILE A 309 4.17 37.54 -62.28
C ILE A 309 4.83 38.48 -63.28
N ALA A 310 4.24 39.65 -63.53
CA ALA A 310 4.85 40.66 -64.38
C ALA A 310 6.20 41.14 -63.81
N GLU A 311 6.30 41.24 -62.48
CA GLU A 311 7.53 41.58 -61.78
C GLU A 311 8.60 40.47 -61.85
N LEU A 312 8.21 39.21 -61.68
CA LEU A 312 9.15 38.08 -61.62
C LEU A 312 9.55 37.51 -62.99
N LEU A 313 8.64 37.52 -63.97
CA LEU A 313 8.83 36.91 -65.30
C LEU A 313 8.82 37.95 -66.44
N GLY A 314 8.56 39.23 -66.15
CA GLY A 314 8.36 40.27 -67.16
C GLY A 314 6.92 40.30 -67.70
N PRO A 315 6.49 41.40 -68.34
CA PRO A 315 5.11 41.58 -68.83
C PRO A 315 4.66 40.51 -69.83
N GLU A 316 5.59 39.94 -70.62
CA GLU A 316 5.33 38.86 -71.58
C GLU A 316 5.76 37.47 -71.07
N ARG A 317 6.15 37.34 -69.79
CA ARG A 317 6.59 36.09 -69.13
C ARG A 317 7.82 35.43 -69.79
N GLU A 318 8.70 36.23 -70.36
CA GLU A 318 9.88 35.77 -71.10
C GLU A 318 11.07 35.45 -70.20
N ASN A 319 11.13 36.03 -68.99
CA ASN A 319 12.24 35.84 -68.08
C ASN A 319 12.14 34.49 -67.35
N ALA A 320 13.30 33.90 -67.04
CA ALA A 320 13.35 32.72 -66.18
C ALA A 320 12.92 33.08 -64.75
N LEU A 321 12.18 32.19 -64.09
CA LEU A 321 11.78 32.37 -62.69
C LEU A 321 13.03 32.49 -61.81
N PRO A 322 13.23 33.60 -61.08
CA PRO A 322 14.34 33.73 -60.15
C PRO A 322 14.21 32.72 -59.01
N GLN A 323 15.33 32.08 -58.64
CA GLN A 323 15.39 31.21 -57.46
C GLN A 323 15.44 32.06 -56.19
N LEU A 324 14.28 32.55 -55.77
CA LEU A 324 14.14 33.36 -54.57
C LEU A 324 13.37 32.62 -53.49
N GLU A 325 13.58 33.05 -52.26
CA GLU A 325 12.84 32.61 -51.09
C GLU A 325 11.75 33.63 -50.77
N MET A 326 10.55 33.15 -50.46
CA MET A 326 9.41 33.96 -50.04
C MET A 326 8.94 33.51 -48.66
N ASN A 327 8.33 34.43 -47.93
CA ASN A 327 7.75 34.16 -46.63
C ASN A 327 6.27 33.81 -46.75
N VAL A 328 5.79 32.95 -45.85
CA VAL A 328 4.39 32.54 -45.78
C VAL A 328 3.82 32.95 -44.44
N ARG A 329 2.64 33.57 -44.44
CA ARG A 329 1.88 33.92 -43.24
C ARG A 329 0.45 33.42 -43.28
N ARG A 330 -0.10 33.16 -42.11
CA ARG A 330 -1.50 32.81 -41.87
C ARG A 330 -2.17 33.91 -41.06
N THR A 331 -3.05 34.65 -41.72
CA THR A 331 -3.83 35.74 -41.08
C THR A 331 -4.66 35.19 -39.93
N GLY A 332 -4.53 35.76 -38.74
CA GLY A 332 -5.26 35.33 -37.54
C GLY A 332 -4.59 34.24 -36.69
N ARG A 333 -3.38 33.78 -37.05
CA ARG A 333 -2.62 32.83 -36.23
C ARG A 333 -2.00 33.56 -35.02
N GLN A 334 -2.30 33.10 -33.81
CA GLN A 334 -1.65 33.56 -32.56
C GLN A 334 -0.51 32.60 -32.19
N SER A 335 0.69 32.87 -32.71
CA SER A 335 1.92 32.16 -32.33
C SER A 335 2.97 33.11 -31.76
N ALA A 336 4.05 32.58 -31.16
CA ALA A 336 5.15 33.39 -30.63
C ALA A 336 5.87 34.24 -31.71
N ALA A 337 5.80 33.85 -32.98
CA ALA A 337 6.30 34.63 -34.13
C ALA A 337 5.17 35.36 -34.89
N GLY A 338 4.00 35.53 -34.28
CA GLY A 338 2.83 36.14 -34.89
C GLY A 338 2.21 35.26 -35.98
N GLU A 339 1.91 35.86 -37.14
CA GLU A 339 1.23 35.21 -38.27
C GLU A 339 2.17 34.40 -39.17
N PHE A 340 3.48 34.39 -38.90
CA PHE A 340 4.46 33.69 -39.73
C PHE A 340 4.27 32.15 -39.69
N VAL A 341 4.44 31.49 -40.83
CA VAL A 341 4.28 30.04 -41.00
C VAL A 341 5.59 29.38 -41.39
N THR A 342 6.18 29.78 -42.52
CA THR A 342 7.44 29.21 -43.04
C THR A 342 8.06 30.08 -44.13
N ARG A 343 9.22 29.67 -44.64
CA ARG A 343 9.79 30.14 -45.92
C ARG A 343 9.62 29.09 -47.01
N ILE A 344 9.44 29.55 -48.23
CA ILE A 344 9.31 28.71 -49.42
C ILE A 344 10.28 29.17 -50.51
N LYS A 345 10.88 28.23 -51.24
CA LYS A 345 11.79 28.54 -52.35
C LYS A 345 11.10 28.30 -53.67
N LEU A 346 11.03 29.32 -54.52
CA LEU A 346 10.39 29.21 -55.83
C LEU A 346 11.23 28.28 -56.74
N ARG A 347 10.59 27.27 -57.34
CA ARG A 347 11.28 26.26 -58.15
C ARG A 347 10.88 26.30 -59.61
N GLN A 348 9.58 26.26 -59.90
CA GLN A 348 9.08 26.10 -61.27
C GLN A 348 7.76 26.84 -61.50
N ALA A 349 7.72 27.69 -62.52
CA ALA A 349 6.48 28.30 -62.99
C ALA A 349 5.75 27.37 -63.98
N VAL A 350 4.42 27.30 -63.87
CA VAL A 350 3.56 26.54 -64.78
C VAL A 350 3.25 27.40 -66.01
N ARG A 351 3.58 26.91 -67.21
CA ARG A 351 3.36 27.64 -68.47
C ARG A 351 1.88 28.00 -68.66
N GLY A 352 1.60 29.26 -68.96
CA GLY A 352 0.26 29.77 -69.26
C GLY A 352 -0.68 29.91 -68.06
N LYS A 353 -0.21 29.67 -66.83
CA LYS A 353 -0.99 29.85 -65.60
C LYS A 353 -0.22 30.71 -64.60
N ASN A 354 -0.91 31.21 -63.58
CA ASN A 354 -0.29 31.98 -62.51
C ASN A 354 0.24 31.11 -61.37
N PHE A 355 0.59 29.86 -61.67
CA PHE A 355 0.96 28.87 -60.67
C PHE A 355 2.46 28.69 -60.63
N VAL A 356 3.00 28.70 -59.42
CA VAL A 356 4.41 28.40 -59.15
C VAL A 356 4.49 27.28 -58.14
N VAL A 357 5.28 26.26 -58.46
CA VAL A 357 5.66 25.19 -57.53
C VAL A 357 6.86 25.68 -56.73
N ALA A 358 6.74 25.60 -55.41
CA ALA A 358 7.76 25.98 -54.46
C ALA A 358 8.05 24.86 -53.46
N ASP A 359 9.27 24.81 -52.97
CA ASP A 359 9.71 23.87 -51.94
C ASP A 359 9.57 24.51 -50.55
N ILE A 360 9.04 23.75 -49.58
CA ILE A 360 8.89 24.20 -48.20
C ILE A 360 10.23 24.05 -47.47
N LEU A 361 10.75 25.13 -46.89
CA LEU A 361 11.99 25.10 -46.14
C LEU A 361 11.74 24.65 -44.70
N ASN A 362 12.13 23.41 -44.39
CA ASN A 362 11.91 22.79 -43.08
C ASN A 362 12.54 23.57 -41.92
N ASP A 363 13.74 24.12 -42.13
CA ASP A 363 14.49 24.83 -41.10
C ASP A 363 13.78 26.10 -40.61
N TRP A 364 12.83 26.61 -41.41
CA TRP A 364 12.06 27.82 -41.11
C TRP A 364 10.58 27.52 -40.81
N GLN A 365 10.19 26.25 -40.77
CA GLN A 365 8.80 25.85 -40.63
C GLN A 365 8.34 25.89 -39.17
N GLN A 366 7.41 26.80 -38.86
CA GLN A 366 6.76 26.90 -37.55
C GLN A 366 5.37 26.27 -37.51
N ALA A 367 4.76 26.02 -38.67
CA ALA A 367 3.55 25.21 -38.82
C ALA A 367 3.45 24.58 -40.21
N PRO A 368 2.64 23.53 -40.37
CA PRO A 368 2.22 23.01 -41.66
C PRO A 368 1.59 24.12 -42.51
N VAL A 369 1.97 24.17 -43.78
CA VAL A 369 1.43 25.10 -44.77
C VAL A 369 0.03 24.67 -45.16
N GLU A 370 -0.92 25.61 -45.19
CA GLU A 370 -2.33 25.33 -45.52
C GLU A 370 -2.80 26.13 -46.73
N LYS A 371 -3.87 25.64 -47.36
CA LYS A 371 -4.57 26.34 -48.43
C LYS A 371 -5.11 27.67 -47.91
N GLY A 372 -4.81 28.75 -48.62
CA GLY A 372 -5.22 30.11 -48.28
C GLY A 372 -4.17 30.93 -47.54
N ASP A 373 -3.06 30.32 -47.10
CA ASP A 373 -1.93 31.06 -46.54
C ASP A 373 -1.37 32.06 -47.56
N VAL A 374 -0.96 33.24 -47.09
CA VAL A 374 -0.52 34.37 -47.92
C VAL A 374 0.98 34.32 -48.11
N VAL A 375 1.43 34.41 -49.35
CA VAL A 375 2.83 34.48 -49.73
C VAL A 375 3.24 35.94 -49.89
N PHE A 376 4.30 36.35 -49.20
CA PHE A 376 4.83 37.71 -49.22
C PHE A 376 6.36 37.72 -49.32
N PHE A 377 6.91 38.79 -49.87
CA PHE A 377 8.36 39.03 -49.92
C PHE A 377 8.76 40.10 -48.91
#